data_AF-A0A7D7LT19-F1
#
_entry.id   AF-A0A7D7LT19-F1
#
_cell.length_a   1.000
_cell.length_b   1.000
_cell.length_c   1.000
_cell.angle_alpha   90.00
_cell.angle_beta   90.00
_cell.angle_gamma   90.00
#
_symmetry.space_group_name_H-M   'P 1'
#
loop_
_entity.id
_entity.type
_entity.pdbx_description
1 polymer ?
#
loop_
_entity_poly.entity_id
_entity_poly.type
_entity_poly.pdbx_seq_one_letter_code
_entity_poly.pdbx_strand_id
1 'polypeptide(L)'
;MILTKLILAHLIGDFILQPTKWVAHKEAKKTASPYLYLHTLIHTGLCMLFLWDLDLWWIAVLVGGSHFIIDALKLHLQKATTKKSWFITDQALHVMVILGVGAATDQLDMKLLMSPQTLIFLTGAVFLTTPVSILIRTLLSAWTPVAMEHGKVQTDSLVNAGKYIGILERLLVFTFIVVNHWEGVGFMIAAKSVFRFSDLAEAKQRKLTEYVLVGTLLSFGIAVLTGVLVKM
;
A
#
# COMPACT_ATOMS: atom_id res chain seq x y z
N MET A 1 -7.04 5.44 19.10
CA MET A 1 -7.09 4.01 18.64
C MET A 1 -7.95 3.76 17.40
N ILE A 2 -9.07 4.48 17.24
CA ILE A 2 -9.95 4.38 16.08
C ILE A 2 -9.19 4.63 14.77
N LEU A 3 -8.30 5.63 14.76
CA LEU A 3 -7.48 5.96 13.59
C LEU A 3 -6.73 4.73 13.02
N THR A 4 -6.00 4.00 13.86
CA THR A 4 -5.22 2.82 13.43
C THR A 4 -6.13 1.72 12.88
N LYS A 5 -7.30 1.49 13.49
CA LYS A 5 -8.32 0.53 13.01
C LYS A 5 -8.80 0.90 11.61
N LEU A 6 -9.10 2.18 11.38
CA LEU A 6 -9.58 2.69 10.08
C LEU A 6 -8.48 2.67 9.02
N ILE A 7 -7.23 3.01 9.37
CA ILE A 7 -6.08 2.88 8.47
C ILE A 7 -5.89 1.41 8.05
N LEU A 8 -5.94 0.47 9.00
CA LEU A 8 -5.81 -0.95 8.70
C LEU A 8 -6.96 -1.44 7.78
N ALA A 9 -8.20 -1.05 8.07
CA ALA A 9 -9.36 -1.34 7.24
C ALA A 9 -9.17 -0.82 5.81
N HIS A 10 -8.70 0.42 5.66
CA HIS A 10 -8.40 1.03 4.37
C HIS A 10 -7.32 0.27 3.60
N LEU A 11 -6.20 -0.03 4.25
CA LEU A 11 -5.08 -0.75 3.63
C LEU A 11 -5.50 -2.14 3.13
N ILE A 12 -6.30 -2.87 3.92
CA ILE A 12 -6.81 -4.19 3.53
C ILE A 12 -7.80 -4.04 2.36
N GLY A 13 -8.75 -3.11 2.46
CA GLY A 13 -9.78 -2.92 1.44
C GLY A 13 -9.19 -2.56 0.07
N ASP A 14 -8.39 -1.49 0.00
CA ASP A 14 -7.92 -0.93 -1.27
C ASP A 14 -6.78 -1.76 -1.91
N PHE A 15 -5.90 -2.35 -1.11
CA PHE A 15 -4.66 -2.96 -1.65
C PHE A 15 -4.63 -4.48 -1.60
N ILE A 16 -5.47 -5.11 -0.78
CA ILE A 16 -5.51 -6.58 -0.64
C ILE A 16 -6.81 -7.13 -1.23
N LEU A 17 -7.95 -6.54 -0.89
CA LEU A 17 -9.27 -7.04 -1.27
C LEU A 17 -9.86 -6.40 -2.52
N GLN A 18 -9.10 -5.56 -3.24
CA GLN A 18 -9.51 -4.98 -4.52
C GLN A 18 -8.71 -5.60 -5.68
N PRO A 19 -9.23 -6.64 -6.36
CA PRO A 19 -8.58 -7.24 -7.52
C PRO A 19 -8.41 -6.25 -8.68
N THR A 20 -7.32 -6.41 -9.44
CA THR A 20 -7.05 -5.60 -10.65
C THR A 20 -8.16 -5.70 -11.70
N LYS A 21 -8.85 -6.85 -11.78
CA LYS A 21 -10.03 -7.06 -12.64
C LYS A 21 -11.18 -6.11 -12.27
N TRP A 22 -11.40 -5.84 -11.00
CA TRP A 22 -12.43 -4.90 -10.54
C TRP A 22 -12.06 -3.48 -10.92
N VAL A 23 -10.80 -3.10 -10.73
CA VAL A 23 -10.29 -1.77 -11.13
C VAL A 23 -10.51 -1.55 -12.62
N ALA A 24 -10.12 -2.49 -13.48
CA ALA A 24 -10.32 -2.40 -14.92
C ALA A 24 -11.80 -2.26 -15.31
N HIS A 25 -12.68 -3.01 -14.66
CA HIS A 25 -14.12 -2.92 -14.90
C HIS A 25 -14.72 -1.60 -14.39
N LYS A 26 -14.27 -1.09 -13.24
CA LYS A 26 -14.65 0.24 -12.71
C LYS A 26 -14.20 1.35 -13.67
N GLU A 27 -12.99 1.30 -14.20
CA GLU A 27 -12.52 2.30 -15.17
C GLU A 27 -13.32 2.27 -16.49
N ALA A 28 -13.74 1.09 -16.94
CA ALA A 28 -14.53 0.94 -18.17
C ALA A 28 -16.00 1.36 -18.01
N LYS A 29 -16.66 0.98 -16.91
CA LYS A 29 -18.11 1.21 -16.70
C LYS A 29 -18.44 2.33 -15.72
N LYS A 30 -17.44 2.92 -15.06
CA LYS A 30 -17.58 3.99 -14.06
C LYS A 30 -18.58 3.60 -12.97
N THR A 31 -19.56 4.45 -12.68
CA THR A 31 -20.63 4.20 -11.71
C THR A 31 -21.60 3.09 -12.11
N ALA A 32 -21.64 2.65 -13.37
CA ALA A 32 -22.40 1.46 -13.75
C ALA A 32 -21.70 0.14 -13.38
N SER A 33 -20.48 0.19 -12.82
CA SER A 33 -19.77 -1.00 -12.36
C SER A 33 -20.31 -1.47 -11.00
N PRO A 34 -20.82 -2.71 -10.87
CA PRO A 34 -21.24 -3.25 -9.58
C PRO A 34 -20.07 -3.38 -8.60
N TYR A 35 -18.84 -3.50 -9.10
CA TYR A 35 -17.64 -3.58 -8.27
C TYR A 35 -17.32 -2.27 -7.53
N LEU A 36 -17.87 -1.12 -7.95
CA LEU A 36 -17.76 0.11 -7.15
C LEU A 36 -18.52 -0.06 -5.84
N TYR A 37 -19.78 -0.49 -5.91
CA TYR A 37 -20.64 -0.69 -4.75
C TYR A 37 -20.17 -1.84 -3.87
N LEU A 38 -19.75 -2.97 -4.47
CA LEU A 38 -19.19 -4.09 -3.72
C LEU A 38 -17.92 -3.68 -2.96
N HIS A 39 -17.04 -2.90 -3.61
CA HIS A 39 -15.83 -2.38 -2.97
C HIS A 39 -16.17 -1.49 -1.76
N THR A 40 -17.08 -0.53 -1.94
CA THR A 40 -17.58 0.32 -0.85
C THR A 40 -18.19 -0.49 0.30
N LEU A 41 -18.97 -1.53 -0.02
CA LEU A 41 -19.57 -2.40 0.99
C LEU A 41 -18.51 -3.16 1.78
N ILE A 42 -17.46 -3.66 1.11
CA ILE A 42 -16.31 -4.29 1.77
C ILE A 42 -15.62 -3.30 2.71
N HIS A 43 -15.36 -2.06 2.27
CA HIS A 43 -14.76 -1.05 3.14
C HIS A 43 -15.62 -0.73 4.37
N THR A 44 -16.93 -0.58 4.17
CA THR A 44 -17.87 -0.32 5.27
C THR A 44 -17.89 -1.49 6.24
N GLY A 45 -17.93 -2.73 5.72
CA GLY A 45 -17.87 -3.96 6.53
C GLY A 45 -16.55 -4.13 7.29
N LEU A 46 -15.42 -3.82 6.67
CA LEU A 46 -14.10 -3.82 7.34
C LEU A 46 -14.06 -2.77 8.46
N CYS A 47 -14.59 -1.57 8.23
CA CYS A 47 -14.66 -0.55 9.27
C CYS A 47 -15.51 -1.04 10.46
N MET A 48 -16.70 -1.59 10.21
CA MET A 48 -17.53 -2.19 11.26
C MET A 48 -16.81 -3.31 12.02
N LEU A 49 -16.13 -4.21 11.30
CA LEU A 49 -15.38 -5.32 11.87
C LEU A 49 -14.24 -4.84 12.79
N PHE A 50 -13.42 -3.89 12.34
CA PHE A 50 -12.27 -3.43 13.12
C PHE A 50 -12.68 -2.49 14.26
N LEU A 51 -13.71 -1.67 14.09
CA LEU A 51 -14.28 -0.87 15.17
C LEU A 51 -14.83 -1.80 16.27
N TRP A 52 -15.53 -2.87 15.86
CA TRP A 52 -16.13 -3.89 16.74
C TRP A 52 -17.07 -3.31 17.80
N ASP A 53 -17.80 -2.27 17.41
CA ASP A 53 -18.78 -1.62 18.25
C ASP A 53 -19.90 -1.06 17.39
N LEU A 54 -21.14 -1.47 17.70
CA LEU A 54 -22.31 -1.09 16.93
C LEU A 54 -22.69 0.37 17.17
N ASP A 55 -22.31 0.98 18.30
CA ASP A 55 -22.59 2.39 18.58
C ASP A 55 -21.79 3.32 17.65
N LEU A 56 -20.73 2.80 17.04
CA LEU A 56 -19.90 3.50 16.06
C LEU A 56 -20.32 3.26 14.60
N TRP A 57 -21.51 2.71 14.33
CA TRP A 57 -21.96 2.41 12.96
C TRP A 57 -21.88 3.62 12.02
N TRP A 58 -22.13 4.81 12.56
CA TRP A 58 -22.09 6.07 11.82
C TRP A 58 -20.68 6.39 11.29
N ILE A 59 -19.61 5.99 12.00
CA ILE A 59 -18.23 6.14 11.53
C ILE A 59 -18.00 5.28 10.28
N ALA A 60 -18.44 4.02 10.31
CA ALA A 60 -18.29 3.13 9.17
C ALA A 60 -19.08 3.62 7.96
N VAL A 61 -20.30 4.13 8.16
CA VAL A 61 -21.12 4.71 7.09
C VAL A 61 -20.50 5.99 6.54
N LEU A 62 -19.97 6.86 7.39
CA LEU A 62 -19.33 8.10 6.96
C LEU A 62 -18.03 7.83 6.18
N VAL A 63 -17.17 6.94 6.69
CA VAL A 63 -15.94 6.54 5.98
C VAL A 63 -16.30 5.82 4.68
N GLY A 64 -17.22 4.85 4.70
CA GLY A 64 -17.67 4.13 3.50
C GLY A 64 -18.32 5.06 2.46
N GLY A 65 -19.18 5.97 2.89
CA GLY A 65 -19.84 6.95 2.02
C GLY A 65 -18.85 7.92 1.39
N SER A 66 -17.90 8.44 2.17
CA SER A 66 -16.81 9.27 1.64
C SER A 66 -15.94 8.50 0.65
N HIS A 67 -15.63 7.23 0.94
CA HIS A 67 -14.84 6.36 0.08
C HIS A 67 -15.53 6.19 -1.28
N PHE A 68 -16.83 5.88 -1.28
CA PHE A 68 -17.63 5.80 -2.50
C PHE A 68 -17.58 7.09 -3.33
N ILE A 69 -17.77 8.25 -2.68
CA ILE A 69 -17.76 9.55 -3.35
C ILE A 69 -16.39 9.80 -4.01
N ILE A 70 -15.29 9.57 -3.27
CA ILE A 70 -13.93 9.76 -3.77
C ILE A 70 -13.65 8.83 -4.96
N ASP A 71 -13.96 7.53 -4.83
CA ASP A 71 -13.79 6.55 -5.91
C ASP A 71 -14.62 6.92 -7.14
N ALA A 72 -15.89 7.33 -6.95
CA ALA A 72 -16.75 7.75 -8.04
C ALA A 72 -16.22 9.00 -8.75
N LEU A 73 -15.76 10.01 -8.01
CA LEU A 73 -15.15 11.22 -8.56
C LEU A 73 -13.90 10.89 -9.37
N LYS A 74 -13.01 10.06 -8.82
CA LYS A 74 -11.81 9.58 -9.52
C LYS A 74 -12.17 8.93 -10.86
N LEU A 75 -13.19 8.04 -10.89
CA LEU A 75 -13.61 7.38 -12.14
C LEU A 75 -14.12 8.33 -13.23
N HIS A 76 -14.64 9.50 -12.85
CA HIS A 76 -15.12 10.50 -13.81
C HIS A 76 -14.06 11.51 -14.22
N LEU A 77 -13.14 11.86 -13.32
CA LEU A 77 -12.15 12.92 -13.54
C LEU A 77 -10.81 12.37 -14.04
N GLN A 78 -10.51 11.08 -13.79
CA GLN A 78 -9.28 10.44 -14.23
C GLN A 78 -9.22 10.29 -15.75
N LYS A 79 -8.14 10.82 -16.34
CA LYS A 79 -7.72 10.57 -17.73
C LYS A 79 -6.48 9.68 -17.76
N ALA A 80 -6.21 9.04 -18.90
CA ALA A 80 -5.05 8.17 -19.10
C ALA A 80 -3.71 8.84 -18.73
N THR A 81 -3.54 10.11 -19.12
CA THR A 81 -2.34 10.92 -18.83
C THR A 81 -2.20 11.29 -17.34
N THR A 82 -3.32 11.41 -16.64
CA THR A 82 -3.38 11.86 -15.23
C THR A 82 -3.53 10.71 -14.23
N LYS A 83 -3.51 9.45 -14.69
CA LYS A 83 -3.82 8.25 -13.88
C LYS A 83 -2.94 8.14 -12.63
N LYS A 84 -1.64 8.40 -12.76
CA LYS A 84 -0.70 8.43 -11.62
C LYS A 84 -1.09 9.48 -10.58
N SER A 85 -1.38 10.71 -11.01
CA SER A 85 -1.75 11.80 -10.11
C SER A 85 -3.05 11.49 -9.39
N TRP A 86 -4.07 11.01 -10.10
CA TRP A 86 -5.36 10.65 -9.52
C TRP A 86 -5.26 9.49 -8.55
N PHE A 87 -4.38 8.52 -8.77
CA PHE A 87 -4.11 7.48 -7.77
C PHE A 87 -3.56 8.07 -6.46
N ILE A 88 -2.60 9.00 -6.52
CA ILE A 88 -2.05 9.64 -5.32
C ILE A 88 -3.09 10.54 -4.63
N THR A 89 -3.82 11.34 -5.40
CA THR A 89 -4.88 12.22 -4.89
C THR A 89 -5.99 11.42 -4.21
N ASP A 90 -6.44 10.32 -4.81
CA ASP A 90 -7.43 9.40 -4.25
C ASP A 90 -7.01 8.85 -2.89
N GLN A 91 -5.80 8.30 -2.78
CA GLN A 91 -5.29 7.77 -1.52
C GLN A 91 -5.12 8.87 -0.46
N ALA A 92 -4.70 10.07 -0.87
CA ALA A 92 -4.60 11.21 0.03
C ALA A 92 -5.97 11.66 0.56
N LEU A 93 -7.00 11.69 -0.29
CA LEU A 93 -8.38 12.02 0.11
C LEU A 93 -8.94 11.00 1.11
N HIS A 94 -8.78 9.70 0.85
CA HIS A 94 -9.21 8.65 1.78
C HIS A 94 -8.52 8.79 3.14
N VAL A 95 -7.20 8.98 3.14
CA VAL A 95 -6.42 9.18 4.38
C VAL A 95 -6.83 10.46 5.10
N MET A 96 -7.09 11.56 4.40
CA MET A 96 -7.57 12.80 5.01
C MET A 96 -8.93 12.63 5.70
N VAL A 97 -9.86 11.89 5.08
CA VAL A 97 -11.14 11.57 5.74
C VAL A 97 -10.91 10.74 7.00
N ILE A 98 -10.09 9.68 6.91
CA ILE A 98 -9.77 8.83 8.05
C ILE A 98 -9.11 9.62 9.20
N LEU A 99 -8.19 10.54 8.88
CA LEU A 99 -7.54 11.42 9.86
C LEU A 99 -8.55 12.37 10.51
N GLY A 100 -9.42 13.01 9.72
CA GLY A 100 -10.45 13.90 10.24
C GLY A 100 -11.42 13.19 11.18
N VAL A 101 -11.86 11.99 10.80
CA VAL A 101 -12.73 11.14 11.62
C VAL A 101 -12.01 10.68 12.88
N GLY A 102 -10.76 10.21 12.75
CA GLY A 102 -9.94 9.78 13.88
C GLY A 102 -9.74 10.89 14.90
N ALA A 103 -9.39 12.10 14.46
CA ALA A 103 -9.20 13.26 15.32
C ALA A 103 -10.50 13.68 16.04
N ALA A 104 -11.65 13.61 15.36
CA ALA A 104 -12.95 13.93 15.95
C ALA A 104 -13.45 12.90 16.97
N THR A 105 -12.87 11.69 16.98
CA THR A 105 -13.36 10.55 17.76
C THR A 105 -12.34 10.00 18.76
N ASP A 106 -11.19 10.66 18.92
CA ASP A 106 -10.06 10.12 19.69
C ASP A 106 -10.35 9.92 21.20
N GLN A 107 -11.40 10.57 21.72
CA GLN A 107 -11.84 10.45 23.12
C GLN A 107 -12.81 9.28 23.37
N LEU A 108 -13.29 8.60 22.33
CA LEU A 108 -14.23 7.48 22.50
C LEU A 108 -13.49 6.26 23.03
N ASP A 109 -13.89 5.79 24.22
CA ASP A 109 -13.36 4.57 24.82
C ASP A 109 -14.00 3.35 24.16
N MET A 110 -13.17 2.41 23.69
CA MET A 110 -13.62 1.35 22.77
C MET A 110 -13.16 -0.03 23.18
N LYS A 111 -14.00 -1.02 22.90
CA LYS A 111 -13.63 -2.43 22.99
C LYS A 111 -12.49 -2.73 22.00
N LEU A 112 -11.43 -3.31 22.54
CA LEU A 112 -10.24 -3.70 21.81
C LEU A 112 -10.33 -5.18 21.45
N LEU A 113 -10.39 -5.48 20.15
CA LEU A 113 -10.20 -6.85 19.64
C LEU A 113 -8.76 -7.34 19.84
N MET A 114 -7.80 -6.40 19.80
CA MET A 114 -6.37 -6.64 19.94
C MET A 114 -5.76 -5.53 20.78
N SER A 115 -4.61 -5.78 21.39
CA SER A 115 -3.88 -4.71 22.09
C SER A 115 -3.50 -3.58 21.12
N PRO A 116 -3.42 -2.33 21.61
CA PRO A 116 -2.99 -1.19 20.81
C PRO A 116 -1.67 -1.43 20.06
N GLN A 117 -0.68 -2.01 20.75
CA GLN A 117 0.65 -2.27 20.21
C GLN A 117 0.58 -3.29 19.07
N THR A 118 -0.14 -4.40 19.25
CA THR A 118 -0.31 -5.41 18.20
C THR A 118 -0.99 -4.83 16.97
N LEU A 119 -1.97 -3.94 17.15
CA LEU A 119 -2.65 -3.30 16.02
C LEU A 119 -1.74 -2.36 15.23
N ILE A 120 -0.90 -1.57 15.92
CA ILE A 120 0.09 -0.69 15.28
C ILE A 120 1.12 -1.53 14.50
N PHE A 121 1.66 -2.60 15.11
CA PHE A 121 2.58 -3.52 14.43
C PHE A 121 1.96 -4.16 13.20
N LEU A 122 0.72 -4.66 13.32
CA LEU A 122 0.00 -5.27 12.21
C LEU A 122 -0.24 -4.25 11.08
N THR A 123 -0.61 -3.02 11.41
CA THR A 123 -0.84 -1.95 10.44
C THR A 123 0.44 -1.61 9.68
N GLY A 124 1.57 -1.47 10.38
CA GLY A 124 2.88 -1.25 9.77
C GLY A 124 3.30 -2.40 8.86
N ALA A 125 3.14 -3.64 9.33
CA ALA A 125 3.46 -4.83 8.54
C ALA A 125 2.60 -4.91 7.26
N VAL A 126 1.28 -4.73 7.37
CA VAL A 126 0.36 -4.73 6.22
C VAL A 126 0.71 -3.62 5.24
N PHE A 127 0.99 -2.40 5.70
CA PHE A 127 1.41 -1.28 4.87
C PHE A 127 2.62 -1.64 3.99
N LEU A 128 3.62 -2.29 4.57
CA LEU A 128 4.85 -2.69 3.90
C LEU A 128 4.68 -3.83 2.87
N THR A 129 3.51 -4.43 2.75
CA THR A 129 3.24 -5.49 1.77
C THR A 129 2.89 -4.93 0.38
N THR A 130 1.67 -5.18 -0.10
CA THR A 130 1.14 -4.73 -1.38
C THR A 130 0.98 -3.21 -1.49
N PRO A 131 0.59 -2.45 -0.45
CA PRO A 131 0.45 -0.99 -0.55
C PRO A 131 1.75 -0.30 -1.00
N VAL A 132 2.86 -0.58 -0.31
CA VAL A 132 4.17 -0.02 -0.67
C VAL A 132 4.66 -0.53 -2.04
N SER A 133 4.41 -1.79 -2.39
CA SER A 133 4.71 -2.31 -3.75
C SER A 133 3.97 -1.52 -4.84
N ILE A 134 2.69 -1.21 -4.65
CA ILE A 134 1.89 -0.46 -5.62
C ILE A 134 2.33 1.01 -5.65
N LEU A 135 2.63 1.62 -4.50
CA LEU A 135 3.15 2.98 -4.41
C LEU A 135 4.46 3.13 -5.18
N ILE A 136 5.43 2.26 -4.94
CA ILE A 136 6.74 2.29 -5.62
C ILE A 136 6.56 2.11 -7.13
N ARG A 137 5.77 1.12 -7.55
CA ARG A 137 5.47 0.90 -8.97
C ARG A 137 4.84 2.12 -9.62
N THR A 138 3.93 2.80 -8.91
CA THR A 138 3.24 3.99 -9.42
C THR A 138 4.16 5.21 -9.47
N LEU A 139 5.05 5.38 -8.49
CA LEU A 139 6.04 6.45 -8.50
C LEU A 139 7.05 6.27 -9.62
N LEU A 140 7.51 5.04 -9.83
CA LEU A 140 8.55 4.71 -10.80
C LEU A 140 8.05 4.40 -12.21
N SER A 141 6.75 4.44 -12.46
CA SER A 141 6.18 4.08 -13.77
C SER A 141 6.77 4.87 -14.93
N ALA A 142 7.16 6.14 -14.71
CA ALA A 142 7.80 6.99 -15.72
C ALA A 142 9.24 6.58 -16.10
N TRP A 143 9.93 5.83 -15.25
CA TRP A 143 11.30 5.34 -15.48
C TRP A 143 11.35 3.86 -15.85
N THR A 144 10.20 3.23 -16.12
CA THR A 144 10.13 1.81 -16.49
C THR A 144 10.82 1.60 -17.85
N PRO A 145 11.88 0.78 -17.94
CA PRO A 145 12.60 0.60 -19.20
C PRO A 145 11.74 -0.11 -20.26
N VAL A 146 11.84 0.31 -21.53
CA VAL A 146 11.11 -0.26 -22.68
C VAL A 146 11.31 -1.77 -22.86
N ALA A 147 12.46 -2.31 -22.43
CA ALA A 147 12.75 -3.75 -22.43
C ALA A 147 11.80 -4.56 -21.53
N MET A 148 11.23 -3.95 -20.49
CA MET A 148 10.21 -4.58 -19.62
C MET A 148 8.80 -4.51 -20.22
N GLU A 149 8.53 -3.60 -21.16
CA GLU A 149 7.23 -3.48 -21.82
C GLU A 149 7.05 -4.49 -22.98
N HIS A 150 8.14 -4.85 -23.67
CA HIS A 150 8.09 -5.69 -24.88
C HIS A 150 8.39 -7.18 -24.63
N GLY A 151 8.69 -7.57 -23.40
CA GLY A 151 8.95 -8.96 -23.01
C GLY A 151 7.68 -9.79 -22.92
N LYS A 152 7.06 -10.13 -24.06
CA LYS A 152 5.88 -11.03 -24.17
C LYS A 152 6.14 -12.49 -23.73
N VAL A 153 7.33 -12.81 -23.21
CA VAL A 153 7.72 -14.15 -22.74
C VAL A 153 8.38 -14.07 -21.35
N GLN A 154 7.83 -13.27 -20.45
CA GLN A 154 8.05 -13.52 -19.02
C GLN A 154 6.83 -14.27 -18.51
N THR A 155 7.03 -15.54 -18.14
CA THR A 155 6.04 -16.30 -17.41
C THR A 155 5.60 -15.49 -16.19
N ASP A 156 4.28 -15.41 -15.93
CA ASP A 156 3.72 -14.68 -14.77
C ASP A 156 4.42 -15.04 -13.44
N SER A 157 5.08 -16.20 -13.36
CA SER A 157 5.88 -16.65 -12.22
C SER A 157 7.07 -15.74 -11.86
N LEU A 158 7.79 -15.16 -12.84
CA LEU A 158 9.00 -14.36 -12.58
C LEU A 158 8.67 -12.93 -12.13
N VAL A 159 7.65 -12.31 -12.73
CA VAL A 159 7.19 -10.96 -12.35
C VAL A 159 6.64 -10.95 -10.92
N ASN A 160 5.97 -12.03 -10.51
CA ASN A 160 5.51 -12.19 -9.14
C ASN A 160 6.65 -12.38 -8.14
N ALA A 161 7.75 -13.05 -8.52
CA ALA A 161 8.90 -13.27 -7.64
C ALA A 161 9.51 -11.93 -7.15
N GLY A 162 9.71 -10.97 -8.04
CA GLY A 162 10.23 -9.64 -7.67
C GLY A 162 9.34 -8.89 -6.66
N LYS A 163 8.00 -9.00 -6.81
CA LYS A 163 7.05 -8.43 -5.85
C LYS A 163 7.23 -9.05 -4.46
N TYR A 164 7.30 -10.37 -4.37
CA TYR A 164 7.42 -11.08 -3.10
C TYR A 164 8.79 -10.87 -2.45
N ILE A 165 9.88 -10.85 -3.22
CA ILE A 165 11.22 -10.50 -2.73
C ILE A 165 11.19 -9.12 -2.06
N GLY A 166 10.63 -8.11 -2.74
CA GLY A 166 10.52 -6.77 -2.18
C GLY A 166 9.67 -6.69 -0.90
N ILE A 167 8.60 -7.49 -0.80
CA ILE A 167 7.80 -7.60 0.44
C ILE A 167 8.63 -8.21 1.57
N LEU A 168 9.31 -9.33 1.31
CA LEU A 168 10.13 -10.02 2.31
C LEU A 168 11.25 -9.12 2.84
N GLU A 169 11.96 -8.41 1.97
CA GLU A 169 13.01 -7.47 2.39
C GLU A 169 12.48 -6.38 3.31
N ARG A 170 11.33 -5.77 2.97
CA ARG A 170 10.73 -4.72 3.81
C ARG A 170 10.28 -5.26 5.16
N LEU A 171 9.68 -6.46 5.19
CA LEU A 171 9.25 -7.10 6.43
C LEU A 171 10.44 -7.52 7.30
N LEU A 172 11.56 -7.95 6.71
CA LEU A 172 12.80 -8.24 7.45
C LEU A 172 13.38 -6.97 8.07
N VAL A 173 13.50 -5.88 7.30
CA VAL A 173 13.97 -4.58 7.83
C VAL A 173 13.08 -4.10 8.97
N PHE A 174 11.76 -4.14 8.76
CA PHE A 174 10.78 -3.76 9.76
C PHE A 174 10.93 -4.60 11.03
N THR A 175 11.05 -5.92 10.89
CA THR A 175 11.25 -6.83 12.01
C THR A 175 12.51 -6.46 12.77
N PHE A 176 13.65 -6.37 12.11
CA PHE A 176 14.93 -6.00 12.72
C PHE A 176 14.87 -4.70 13.52
N ILE A 177 14.20 -3.66 13.00
CA ILE A 177 14.06 -2.38 13.72
C ILE A 177 13.20 -2.52 14.97
N VAL A 178 12.06 -3.19 14.83
CA VAL A 178 11.10 -3.40 15.93
C VAL A 178 11.73 -4.24 17.04
N VAL A 179 12.54 -5.25 16.71
CA VAL A 179 13.26 -6.08 17.70
C VAL A 179 14.60 -5.49 18.17
N ASN A 180 14.92 -4.24 17.80
CA ASN A 180 16.18 -3.54 18.15
C ASN A 180 17.48 -4.12 17.56
N HIS A 181 17.42 -4.92 16.49
CA HIS A 181 18.58 -5.49 15.81
C HIS A 181 18.95 -4.71 14.55
N TRP A 182 19.46 -3.49 14.72
CA TRP A 182 19.88 -2.62 13.61
C TRP A 182 21.00 -3.22 12.74
N GLU A 183 21.78 -4.13 13.31
CA GLU A 183 22.86 -4.86 12.64
C GLU A 183 22.30 -5.73 11.51
N GLY A 184 21.13 -6.35 11.72
CA GLY A 184 20.46 -7.18 10.71
C GLY A 184 20.05 -6.37 9.47
N VAL A 185 19.68 -5.11 9.68
CA VAL A 185 19.38 -4.16 8.59
C VAL A 185 20.63 -3.89 7.75
N GLY A 186 21.78 -3.64 8.39
CA GLY A 186 23.06 -3.43 7.72
C GLY A 186 23.54 -4.65 6.95
N PHE A 187 23.41 -5.84 7.56
CA PHE A 187 23.74 -7.11 6.91
C PHE A 187 22.90 -7.33 5.63
N MET A 188 21.60 -7.05 5.68
CA MET A 188 20.71 -7.22 4.53
C MET A 188 21.09 -6.29 3.36
N ILE A 189 21.46 -5.02 3.64
CA ILE A 189 21.93 -4.09 2.60
C ILE A 189 23.25 -4.58 1.99
N ALA A 190 24.19 -5.03 2.83
CA ALA A 190 25.48 -5.53 2.39
C ALA A 190 25.30 -6.76 1.46
N ALA A 191 24.50 -7.74 1.89
CA ALA A 191 24.18 -8.92 1.08
C ALA A 191 23.57 -8.55 -0.28
N LYS A 192 22.61 -7.61 -0.30
CA LYS A 192 21.98 -7.15 -1.54
C LYS A 192 22.96 -6.42 -2.47
N SER A 193 23.90 -5.66 -1.91
CA SER A 193 24.94 -4.97 -2.68
C SER A 193 25.86 -5.96 -3.37
N VAL A 194 26.28 -7.04 -2.67
CA VAL A 194 27.12 -8.11 -3.23
C VAL A 194 26.48 -8.75 -4.46
N PHE A 195 25.18 -9.10 -4.38
CA PHE A 195 24.47 -9.68 -5.53
C PHE A 195 24.28 -8.70 -6.70
N ARG A 196 24.38 -7.39 -6.46
CA ARG A 196 24.18 -6.36 -7.50
C ARG A 196 25.43 -6.08 -8.31
N PHE A 197 26.62 -6.33 -7.75
CA PHE A 197 27.90 -6.04 -8.40
C PHE A 197 28.16 -6.93 -9.63
N SER A 198 27.62 -8.15 -9.69
CA SER A 198 27.73 -9.03 -10.87
C SER A 198 26.97 -8.48 -12.09
N ASP A 199 25.83 -7.82 -11.86
CA ASP A 199 24.91 -7.40 -12.93
C ASP A 199 25.28 -6.02 -13.51
N LEU A 200 26.05 -5.23 -12.76
CA LEU A 200 26.50 -3.87 -13.13
C LEU A 200 27.57 -3.85 -14.23
N ALA A 201 28.21 -4.97 -14.53
CA ALA A 201 29.33 -5.08 -15.47
C ALA A 201 28.92 -4.95 -16.96
N GLU A 202 27.62 -5.04 -17.29
CA GLU A 202 27.13 -4.97 -18.67
C GLU A 202 26.53 -3.59 -19.02
N ALA A 203 27.24 -2.82 -19.85
CA ALA A 203 26.85 -1.46 -20.26
C ALA A 203 25.45 -1.32 -20.91
N LYS A 204 24.86 -2.42 -21.38
CA LYS A 204 23.53 -2.44 -22.02
C LYS A 204 22.36 -2.30 -21.03
N GLN A 205 22.61 -2.39 -19.72
CA GLN A 205 21.58 -2.44 -18.68
C GLN A 205 21.44 -1.16 -17.83
N ARG A 206 22.16 -0.07 -18.13
CA ARG A 206 22.22 1.12 -17.25
C ARG A 206 20.86 1.67 -16.77
N LYS A 207 19.87 1.80 -17.66
CA LYS A 207 18.52 2.26 -17.27
C LYS A 207 17.78 1.28 -16.36
N LEU A 208 17.95 -0.03 -16.58
CA LEU A 208 17.38 -1.07 -15.73
C LEU A 208 18.06 -1.04 -14.36
N THR A 209 19.39 -0.92 -14.34
CA THR A 209 20.18 -0.76 -13.12
C THR A 209 19.70 0.45 -12.30
N GLU A 210 19.57 1.62 -12.91
CA GLU A 210 19.09 2.84 -12.25
C GLU A 210 17.67 2.65 -11.70
N TYR A 211 16.75 2.10 -12.50
CA TYR A 211 15.37 1.79 -12.07
C TYR A 211 15.33 0.89 -10.83
N VAL A 212 16.08 -0.23 -10.85
CA VAL A 212 16.09 -1.18 -9.74
C VAL A 212 16.82 -0.60 -8.52
N LEU A 213 17.79 0.31 -8.70
CA LEU A 213 18.57 0.90 -7.61
C LEU A 213 17.69 1.90 -6.86
N VAL A 214 17.07 2.83 -7.59
CA VAL A 214 16.12 3.80 -7.04
C VAL A 214 14.96 3.07 -6.36
N GLY A 215 14.40 2.03 -7.00
CA GLY A 215 13.33 1.23 -6.40
C GLY A 215 13.72 0.52 -5.11
N THR A 216 14.93 -0.04 -5.04
CA THR A 216 15.43 -0.68 -3.83
C THR A 216 15.63 0.34 -2.70
N LEU A 217 16.29 1.47 -2.99
CA LEU A 217 16.54 2.51 -1.98
C LEU A 217 15.24 3.11 -1.45
N LEU A 218 14.27 3.39 -2.33
CA LEU A 218 12.95 3.87 -1.93
C LEU A 218 12.20 2.84 -1.07
N SER A 219 12.19 1.57 -1.50
CA SER A 219 11.57 0.46 -0.75
C SER A 219 12.15 0.32 0.65
N PHE A 220 13.47 0.36 0.73
CA PHE A 220 14.21 0.23 1.97
C PHE A 220 13.98 1.43 2.89
N GLY A 221 14.06 2.66 2.37
CA GLY A 221 13.79 3.88 3.12
C GLY A 221 12.38 3.89 3.72
N ILE A 222 11.36 3.48 2.96
CA ILE A 222 9.98 3.37 3.48
C ILE A 222 9.90 2.33 4.61
N ALA A 223 10.57 1.18 4.48
CA ALA A 223 10.59 0.16 5.54
C ALA A 223 11.26 0.65 6.83
N VAL A 224 12.39 1.35 6.71
CA VAL A 224 13.07 1.94 7.87
C VAL A 224 12.20 2.98 8.55
N LEU A 225 11.65 3.93 7.79
CA LEU A 225 10.77 4.97 8.34
C LEU A 225 9.54 4.37 9.03
N THR A 226 8.91 3.39 8.40
CA THR A 226 7.75 2.70 9.01
C THR A 226 8.15 1.97 10.29
N GLY A 227 9.28 1.26 10.31
CA GLY A 227 9.77 0.57 11.50
C GLY A 227 10.07 1.51 12.66
N VAL A 228 10.68 2.66 12.38
CA VAL A 228 10.95 3.69 13.40
C VAL A 228 9.63 4.28 13.93
N LEU A 229 8.73 4.70 13.05
CA LEU A 229 7.45 5.30 13.43
C LEU A 229 6.57 4.37 14.28
N VAL A 230 6.60 3.06 14.00
CA VAL A 230 5.82 2.06 14.74
C VAL A 230 6.43 1.74 16.11
N LYS A 231 7.74 1.93 16.25
CA LYS A 231 8.47 1.64 17.49
C LYS A 231 8.46 2.80 18.49
N MET A 232 8.35 4.03 17.99
CA MET A 232 8.18 5.25 18.80
C MET A 232 6.86 5.20 19.58
#